data_AF-A0A6A4VRQ1-F1
#
_entry.id   AF-A0A6A4VRQ1-F1
#
_cell.length_a   1.000
_cell.length_b   1.000
_cell.length_c   1.000
_cell.angle_alpha   90.00
_cell.angle_beta   90.00
_cell.angle_gamma   90.00
#
_symmetry.space_group_name_H-M   'P 1'
#
loop_
_entity.id
_entity.type
_entity.pdbx_description
1 polymer ?
#
loop_
_entity_poly.entity_id
_entity_poly.type
_entity_poly.pdbx_seq_one_letter_code
_entity_poly.pdbx_strand_id
1 'polypeptide(L)'
;MQFGNFFLLPSSLFIQLPLEVNKISKCSAVERGFSEYNVVALVAVLTDYSFLAADPTNQFNTRISSLEVELETAERQLTERCRADIPRRQAELERLVVDHKDWENRLERHETVLEEVTTIYDSLSKKTPTMKNKLDNVQNKWDSLWKTSSMYIERMKCVELALSGLEEASGAVSELEMKLSDHRRLPDDREGLRSAHLSLVDIKNSLQKHQTTIEQLTTDVAKTRTATERTRPRQRNHADIEKLEDDVNKLNRRWTTSCEAVLDRLRAVDQAADLLSQYEQQEQMERQWASQMESEARQRELELERARVSGPPTGAARGWEGVAVG
;
A
#
# COMPACT_ATOMS: atom_id res chain seq x y z
N MET A 1 29.94 23.01 -9.02
CA MET A 1 28.53 22.94 -8.61
C MET A 1 28.40 21.77 -7.65
N GLN A 2 27.87 22.02 -6.46
CA GLN A 2 27.79 21.05 -5.36
C GLN A 2 26.88 19.88 -5.75
N PHE A 3 27.42 18.66 -5.79
CA PHE A 3 26.61 17.45 -5.76
C PHE A 3 26.25 17.15 -4.30
N GLY A 4 24.96 17.22 -4.02
CA GLY A 4 24.40 17.08 -2.69
C GLY A 4 24.38 15.62 -2.21
N ASN A 5 24.88 15.45 -0.99
CA ASN A 5 24.55 14.36 -0.08
C ASN A 5 23.02 14.21 0.07
N PHE A 6 22.49 12.99 -0.09
CA PHE A 6 21.26 12.41 0.50
C PHE A 6 21.10 11.04 -0.21
N PHE A 7 21.16 9.83 0.37
CA PHE A 7 20.89 9.32 1.72
C PHE A 7 21.76 8.06 1.98
N LEU A 8 22.30 7.98 3.20
CA LEU A 8 22.90 6.83 3.89
C LEU A 8 21.98 6.63 5.12
N LEU A 9 21.25 5.53 5.34
CA LEU A 9 21.61 4.25 5.98
C LEU A 9 20.30 3.55 6.49
N PRO A 10 20.28 2.29 7.00
CA PRO A 10 21.40 1.36 7.18
C PRO A 10 21.21 -0.04 6.56
N SER A 11 22.26 -0.52 5.88
CA SER A 11 22.50 -1.96 5.69
C SER A 11 23.32 -2.46 6.87
N SER A 12 22.67 -3.15 7.82
CA SER A 12 23.37 -3.95 8.82
C SER A 12 23.73 -5.31 8.21
N LEU A 13 24.94 -5.78 8.54
CA LEU A 13 25.58 -7.04 8.12
C LEU A 13 26.16 -7.05 6.69
N PHE A 14 27.37 -6.52 6.54
CA PHE A 14 28.36 -7.18 5.68
C PHE A 14 29.73 -7.22 6.35
N ILE A 15 30.25 -8.44 6.41
CA ILE A 15 31.41 -8.89 7.15
C ILE A 15 32.69 -8.32 6.52
N GLN A 16 33.58 -7.85 7.37
CA GLN A 16 34.89 -7.31 7.02
C GLN A 16 35.98 -8.37 7.27
N LEU A 17 36.80 -8.66 6.26
CA LEU A 17 38.12 -9.28 6.43
C LEU A 17 39.11 -8.69 5.39
N PRO A 18 40.39 -8.46 5.78
CA PRO A 18 41.38 -7.76 4.96
C PRO A 18 42.34 -8.73 4.26
N LEU A 19 42.93 -8.30 3.14
CA LEU A 19 44.18 -8.87 2.63
C LEU A 19 45.15 -7.74 2.28
N GLU A 20 46.21 -7.64 3.10
CA GLU A 20 47.48 -7.01 2.76
C GLU A 20 48.20 -7.83 1.68
N VAL A 21 48.84 -7.16 0.69
CA VAL A 21 50.06 -7.68 0.07
C VAL A 21 51.06 -6.53 -0.18
N ASN A 22 52.30 -6.84 0.21
CA ASN A 22 53.50 -6.03 0.33
C ASN A 22 54.08 -5.41 -0.96
N LYS A 23 54.65 -4.21 -0.75
CA LYS A 23 56.00 -3.72 -1.11
C LYS A 23 56.87 -4.58 -2.05
N ILE A 24 57.33 -3.95 -3.13
CA ILE A 24 58.63 -4.20 -3.81
C ILE A 24 59.21 -2.82 -4.15
N SER A 25 60.00 -2.22 -3.26
CA SER A 25 61.47 -2.28 -3.17
C SER A 25 62.23 -1.76 -4.41
N LYS A 26 62.93 -0.63 -4.17
CA LYS A 26 63.95 -0.02 -5.01
C LYS A 26 65.13 -0.97 -5.21
N CYS A 27 65.66 -1.05 -6.44
CA CYS A 27 67.01 -1.53 -6.71
C CYS A 27 67.82 -0.40 -7.36
N SER A 28 68.89 -0.02 -6.68
CA SER A 28 69.96 0.86 -7.14
C SER A 28 71.09 0.08 -7.80
N ALA A 29 71.89 0.82 -8.58
CA ALA A 29 73.21 0.51 -9.13
C ALA A 29 73.24 -0.20 -10.49
N VAL A 30 73.90 0.40 -11.48
CA VAL A 30 75.34 0.20 -11.75
C VAL A 30 75.84 1.31 -12.69
N GLU A 31 76.78 2.12 -12.21
CA GLU A 31 77.63 3.00 -13.01
C GLU A 31 78.70 2.15 -13.72
N ARG A 32 78.67 2.05 -15.07
CA ARG A 32 79.86 1.77 -15.90
C ARG A 32 79.70 2.37 -17.30
N GLY A 33 80.64 3.25 -17.67
CA GLY A 33 81.12 3.52 -19.04
C GLY A 33 80.08 3.82 -20.12
N PHE A 34 79.74 5.10 -20.30
CA PHE A 34 78.95 5.56 -21.46
C PHE A 34 79.86 5.76 -22.69
N SER A 35 79.87 4.75 -23.56
CA SER A 35 80.34 4.83 -24.94
C SER A 35 79.22 5.36 -25.84
N GLU A 36 79.54 6.17 -26.86
CA GLU A 36 78.60 6.80 -27.82
C GLU A 36 77.59 5.84 -28.48
N TYR A 37 77.86 4.53 -28.47
CA TYR A 37 76.92 3.49 -28.91
C TYR A 37 75.63 3.42 -28.08
N ASN A 38 75.65 3.93 -26.86
CA ASN A 38 74.47 3.92 -25.99
C ASN A 38 73.50 5.08 -26.28
N VAL A 39 73.93 6.16 -26.95
CA VAL A 39 73.01 7.27 -27.27
C VAL A 39 72.10 6.89 -28.43
N VAL A 40 72.61 6.17 -29.43
CA VAL A 40 71.78 5.66 -30.54
C VAL A 40 70.85 4.55 -30.05
N ALA A 41 71.29 3.69 -29.12
CA ALA A 41 70.43 2.71 -28.48
C ALA A 41 69.41 3.34 -27.52
N LEU A 42 69.76 4.39 -26.76
CA LEU A 42 68.80 5.14 -25.95
C LEU A 42 67.83 5.90 -26.84
N VAL A 43 68.28 6.52 -27.92
CA VAL A 43 67.41 7.23 -28.88
C VAL A 43 66.50 6.23 -29.56
N ALA A 44 66.99 5.06 -30.00
CA ALA A 44 66.17 3.99 -30.57
C ALA A 44 65.16 3.46 -29.55
N VAL A 45 65.57 3.20 -28.30
CA VAL A 45 64.68 2.77 -27.22
C VAL A 45 63.70 3.87 -26.83
N LEU A 46 64.06 5.14 -26.86
CA LEU A 46 63.18 6.29 -26.58
C LEU A 46 62.25 6.61 -27.77
N THR A 47 62.67 6.38 -29.01
CA THR A 47 61.83 6.49 -30.22
C THR A 47 60.89 5.30 -30.35
N ASP A 48 61.30 4.10 -29.94
CA ASP A 48 60.43 2.93 -29.87
C ASP A 48 59.49 3.01 -28.65
N TYR A 49 59.90 3.60 -27.53
CA TYR A 49 59.01 3.88 -26.38
C TYR A 49 57.93 4.92 -26.70
N SER A 50 58.24 5.87 -27.58
CA SER A 50 57.26 6.87 -28.04
C SER A 50 56.33 6.34 -29.14
N PHE A 51 56.67 5.20 -29.76
CA PHE A 51 55.80 4.50 -30.71
C PHE A 51 54.85 3.47 -30.04
N LEU A 52 55.15 3.03 -28.82
CA LEU A 52 54.37 2.02 -28.07
C LEU A 52 53.37 2.58 -27.06
N ALA A 53 53.37 3.89 -26.80
CA ALA A 53 52.23 4.53 -26.14
C ALA A 53 51.15 4.73 -27.20
N ALA A 54 50.08 3.93 -27.14
CA ALA A 54 48.91 4.08 -28.01
C ALA A 54 48.55 5.57 -28.13
N ASP A 55 48.49 6.10 -29.36
CA ASP A 55 48.17 7.51 -29.61
C ASP A 55 46.97 7.92 -28.74
N PRO A 56 47.11 8.94 -27.86
CA PRO A 56 46.06 9.34 -26.91
C PRO A 56 44.72 9.61 -27.58
N THR A 57 44.75 10.06 -28.84
CA THR A 57 43.54 10.29 -29.65
C THR A 57 42.86 8.96 -30.02
N ASN A 58 43.63 7.97 -30.48
CA ASN A 58 43.12 6.60 -30.71
C ASN A 58 42.62 5.93 -29.43
N GLN A 59 43.31 6.13 -28.30
CA GLN A 59 42.89 5.62 -27.00
C GLN A 59 41.54 6.21 -26.59
N PHE A 60 41.38 7.54 -26.67
CA PHE A 60 40.10 8.22 -26.45
C PHE A 60 39.00 7.65 -27.34
N ASN A 61 39.23 7.60 -28.66
CA ASN A 61 38.22 7.17 -29.63
C ASN A 61 37.77 5.71 -29.39
N THR A 62 38.70 4.83 -29.04
CA THR A 62 38.39 3.42 -28.75
C THR A 62 37.57 3.29 -27.47
N ARG A 63 38.02 3.95 -26.38
CA ARG A 63 37.36 3.88 -25.08
C ARG A 63 35.96 4.50 -25.12
N ILE A 64 35.81 5.67 -25.73
CA ILE A 64 34.53 6.36 -25.80
C ILE A 64 33.51 5.60 -26.65
N SER A 65 33.92 5.03 -27.79
CA SER A 65 33.02 4.23 -28.62
C SER A 65 32.65 2.89 -27.98
N SER A 66 33.56 2.28 -27.20
CA SER A 66 33.20 1.11 -26.39
C SER A 66 32.19 1.46 -25.30
N LEU A 67 32.38 2.57 -24.59
CA LEU A 67 31.47 3.04 -23.55
C LEU A 67 30.09 3.39 -24.13
N GLU A 68 30.05 4.03 -25.30
CA GLU A 68 28.80 4.35 -26.00
C GLU A 68 27.95 3.09 -26.28
N VAL A 69 28.56 2.00 -26.74
CA VAL A 69 27.87 0.71 -26.99
C VAL A 69 27.33 0.07 -25.71
N GLU A 70 28.10 0.12 -24.62
CA GLU A 70 27.67 -0.42 -23.31
C GLU A 70 26.49 0.38 -22.75
N LEU A 71 26.55 1.72 -22.81
CA LEU A 71 25.47 2.59 -22.36
C LEU A 71 24.20 2.45 -23.23
N GLU A 72 24.35 2.26 -24.55
CA GLU A 72 23.22 1.94 -25.45
C GLU A 72 22.53 0.64 -25.02
N THR A 73 23.32 -0.37 -24.65
CA THR A 73 22.82 -1.66 -24.18
C THR A 73 22.08 -1.51 -22.84
N ALA A 74 22.65 -0.75 -21.91
CA ALA A 74 22.01 -0.44 -20.62
C ALA A 74 20.70 0.34 -20.80
N GLU A 75 20.67 1.32 -21.70
CA GLU A 75 19.48 2.11 -22.04
C GLU A 75 18.37 1.25 -22.61
N ARG A 76 18.71 0.32 -23.51
CA ARG A 76 17.75 -0.64 -24.06
C ARG A 76 17.15 -1.53 -22.96
N GLN A 77 17.97 -2.05 -22.05
CA GLN A 77 17.50 -2.86 -20.92
C GLN A 77 16.57 -2.08 -19.99
N LEU A 78 16.94 -0.85 -19.63
CA LEU A 78 16.13 0.01 -18.76
C LEU A 78 14.81 0.40 -19.45
N THR A 79 14.85 0.73 -20.74
CA THR A 79 13.65 1.05 -21.53
C THR A 79 12.67 -0.13 -21.55
N GLU A 80 13.18 -1.35 -21.72
CA GLU A 80 12.34 -2.56 -21.69
C GLU A 80 11.67 -2.75 -20.33
N ARG A 81 12.42 -2.60 -19.23
CA ARG A 81 11.88 -2.64 -17.87
C ARG A 81 10.82 -1.56 -17.63
N CYS A 82 11.06 -0.34 -18.12
CA CYS A 82 10.09 0.74 -18.03
C CYS A 82 8.79 0.40 -18.79
N ARG A 83 8.87 -0.28 -19.94
CA ARG A 83 7.69 -0.65 -20.74
C ARG A 83 6.92 -1.83 -20.17
N ALA A 84 7.59 -2.75 -19.48
CA ALA A 84 6.94 -3.90 -18.85
C ALA A 84 5.84 -3.47 -17.88
N ASP A 85 4.77 -4.27 -17.83
CA ASP A 85 3.62 -4.07 -16.94
C ASP A 85 4.04 -3.99 -15.46
N ILE A 86 3.25 -3.27 -14.65
CA ILE A 86 3.50 -3.23 -13.21
C ILE A 86 3.30 -4.62 -12.58
N PRO A 87 4.14 -5.00 -11.61
CA PRO A 87 3.96 -6.26 -10.89
C PRO A 87 2.66 -6.23 -10.09
N ARG A 88 2.00 -7.38 -10.00
CA ARG A 88 0.71 -7.55 -9.28
C ARG A 88 0.86 -8.31 -7.97
N ARG A 89 2.07 -8.80 -7.66
CA ARG A 89 2.38 -9.56 -6.44
C ARG A 89 3.65 -9.02 -5.79
N GLN A 90 3.68 -9.00 -4.46
CA GLN A 90 4.82 -8.53 -3.67
C GLN A 90 6.12 -9.27 -4.03
N ALA A 91 6.09 -10.61 -4.09
CA ALA A 91 7.27 -11.41 -4.44
C ALA A 91 7.86 -11.11 -5.83
N GLU A 92 7.01 -10.74 -6.79
CA GLU A 92 7.47 -10.35 -8.13
C GLU A 92 8.11 -8.96 -8.12
N LEU A 93 7.52 -8.04 -7.37
CA LEU A 93 8.07 -6.71 -7.15
C LEU A 93 9.44 -6.78 -6.46
N GLU A 94 9.57 -7.54 -5.39
CA GLU A 94 10.84 -7.75 -4.65
C GLU A 94 11.95 -8.24 -5.58
N ARG A 95 11.64 -9.26 -6.40
CA ARG A 95 12.58 -9.76 -7.40
C ARG A 95 12.99 -8.67 -8.39
N LEU A 96 12.03 -7.90 -8.93
CA LEU A 96 12.31 -6.82 -9.88
C LEU A 96 13.18 -5.71 -9.26
N VAL A 97 13.00 -5.42 -7.98
CA VAL A 97 13.84 -4.44 -7.25
C VAL A 97 15.27 -4.96 -7.11
N VAL A 98 15.45 -6.24 -6.76
CA VAL A 98 16.78 -6.88 -6.69
C VAL A 98 17.46 -6.89 -8.07
N ASP A 99 16.74 -7.35 -9.10
CA ASP A 99 17.24 -7.36 -10.49
C ASP A 99 17.62 -5.95 -10.97
N HIS A 100 16.88 -4.93 -10.51
CA HIS A 100 17.19 -3.55 -10.81
C HIS A 100 18.44 -3.07 -10.08
N LYS A 101 18.58 -3.40 -8.80
CA LYS A 101 19.77 -3.06 -8.04
C LYS A 101 21.04 -3.67 -8.63
N ASP A 102 20.97 -4.92 -9.07
CA ASP A 102 22.08 -5.58 -9.76
C ASP A 102 22.44 -4.89 -11.08
N TRP A 103 21.46 -4.35 -11.79
CA TRP A 103 21.69 -3.55 -12.99
C TRP A 103 22.33 -2.20 -12.67
N GLU A 104 21.88 -1.49 -11.63
CA GLU A 104 22.51 -0.24 -11.18
C GLU A 104 23.97 -0.47 -10.79
N ASN A 105 24.25 -1.55 -10.06
CA ASN A 105 25.62 -1.92 -9.67
C ASN A 105 26.51 -2.24 -10.89
N ARG A 106 25.93 -2.71 -12.01
CA ARG A 106 26.68 -2.89 -13.27
C ARG A 106 26.88 -1.55 -13.99
N LEU A 107 25.84 -0.70 -14.01
CA LEU A 107 25.92 0.63 -14.63
C LEU A 107 27.01 1.47 -13.95
N GLU A 108 27.04 1.50 -12.62
CA GLU A 108 28.00 2.25 -11.80
C GLU A 108 29.46 1.93 -12.13
N ARG A 109 29.78 0.69 -12.56
CA ARG A 109 31.15 0.32 -12.95
C ARG A 109 31.67 1.13 -14.14
N HIS A 110 30.79 1.65 -14.99
CA HIS A 110 31.18 2.49 -16.12
C HIS A 110 31.55 3.92 -15.72
N GLU A 111 31.28 4.34 -14.47
CA GLU A 111 31.66 5.66 -13.97
C GLU A 111 33.18 5.85 -14.05
N THR A 112 33.95 4.85 -13.60
CA THR A 112 35.42 4.87 -13.69
C THR A 112 35.90 5.03 -15.14
N VAL A 113 35.25 4.37 -16.10
CA VAL A 113 35.59 4.49 -17.53
C VAL A 113 35.22 5.88 -18.07
N LEU A 114 34.11 6.46 -17.60
CA LEU A 114 33.69 7.82 -17.98
C LEU A 114 34.68 8.87 -17.47
N GLU A 115 35.15 8.72 -16.23
CA GLU A 115 36.20 9.58 -15.64
C GLU A 115 37.53 9.42 -16.38
N GLU A 116 37.93 8.18 -16.71
CA GLU A 116 39.12 7.90 -17.51
C GLU A 116 39.03 8.57 -18.90
N VAL A 117 37.92 8.39 -19.62
CA VAL A 117 37.72 8.99 -20.95
C VAL A 117 37.73 10.51 -20.89
N THR A 118 37.15 11.10 -19.85
CA THR A 118 37.16 12.55 -19.61
C THR A 118 38.59 13.04 -19.37
N THR A 119 39.35 12.34 -18.53
CA THR A 119 40.75 12.66 -18.22
C THR A 119 41.63 12.56 -19.48
N ILE A 120 41.47 11.50 -20.28
CA ILE A 120 42.18 11.35 -21.55
C ILE A 120 41.85 12.53 -22.46
N TYR A 121 40.55 12.83 -22.66
CA TYR A 121 40.12 13.97 -23.48
C TYR A 121 40.74 15.29 -23.03
N ASP A 122 40.79 15.53 -21.72
CA ASP A 122 41.34 16.76 -21.18
C ASP A 122 42.84 16.91 -21.40
N SER A 123 43.57 15.80 -21.39
CA SER A 123 45.01 15.72 -21.65
C SER A 123 45.40 15.84 -23.14
N LEU A 124 44.44 15.79 -24.07
CA LEU A 124 44.72 15.86 -25.50
C LEU A 124 45.26 17.23 -25.91
N SER A 125 46.37 17.21 -26.65
CA SER A 125 46.97 18.41 -27.26
C SER A 125 46.12 19.00 -28.38
N LYS A 126 45.37 18.16 -29.11
CA LYS A 126 44.46 18.56 -30.19
C LYS A 126 43.06 18.03 -29.92
N LYS A 127 42.15 18.92 -29.53
CA LYS A 127 40.73 18.61 -29.31
C LYS A 127 39.94 18.98 -30.56
N THR A 128 39.09 18.07 -31.04
CA THR A 128 38.21 18.33 -32.19
C THR A 128 36.75 18.47 -31.76
N PRO A 129 35.91 19.25 -32.46
CA PRO A 129 34.49 19.34 -32.16
C PRO A 129 33.79 17.97 -32.14
N THR A 130 34.18 17.06 -33.03
CA THR A 130 33.64 15.69 -33.07
C THR A 130 33.90 14.91 -31.79
N MET A 131 35.12 15.02 -31.23
CA MET A 131 35.48 14.34 -29.98
C MET A 131 34.72 14.93 -28.79
N LYS A 132 34.57 16.25 -28.74
CA LYS A 132 33.75 16.92 -27.72
C LYS A 132 32.30 16.45 -27.79
N ASN A 133 31.72 16.42 -28.98
CA ASN A 133 30.34 15.97 -29.18
C ASN A 133 30.13 14.52 -28.72
N LYS A 134 31.09 13.61 -29.00
CA LYS A 134 31.02 12.23 -28.49
C LYS A 134 31.03 12.19 -26.96
N LEU A 135 31.95 12.95 -26.33
CA LEU A 135 32.05 13.01 -24.87
C LEU A 135 30.75 13.54 -24.25
N ASP A 136 30.21 14.62 -24.81
CA ASP A 136 28.95 15.21 -24.36
C ASP A 136 27.77 14.25 -24.52
N ASN A 137 27.69 13.53 -25.64
CA ASN A 137 26.64 12.55 -25.85
C ASN A 137 26.68 11.42 -24.81
N VAL A 138 27.88 10.91 -24.51
CA VAL A 138 28.07 9.87 -23.49
C VAL A 138 27.73 10.39 -22.09
N GLN A 139 28.18 11.60 -21.73
CA GLN A 139 27.84 12.23 -20.44
C GLN A 139 26.33 12.47 -20.30
N ASN A 140 25.69 13.02 -21.34
CA ASN A 140 24.24 13.23 -21.34
C ASN A 140 23.47 11.90 -21.25
N LYS A 141 23.95 10.84 -21.90
CA LYS A 141 23.35 9.50 -21.84
C LYS A 141 23.49 8.90 -20.45
N TRP A 142 24.66 9.03 -19.82
CA TRP A 142 24.90 8.63 -18.44
C TRP A 142 23.92 9.29 -17.47
N ASP A 143 23.77 10.61 -17.54
CA ASP A 143 22.84 11.37 -16.70
C ASP A 143 21.37 10.97 -16.94
N SER A 144 21.00 10.78 -18.22
CA SER A 144 19.66 10.34 -18.60
C SER A 144 19.32 8.94 -18.09
N LEU A 145 20.29 8.02 -18.10
CA LEU A 145 20.16 6.67 -17.58
C LEU A 145 19.86 6.69 -16.09
N TRP A 146 20.67 7.40 -15.29
CA TRP A 146 20.47 7.50 -13.84
C TRP A 146 19.17 8.21 -13.47
N LYS A 147 18.79 9.25 -14.22
CA LYS A 147 17.50 9.91 -14.07
C LYS A 147 16.34 8.94 -14.31
N THR A 148 16.41 8.15 -15.38
CA THR A 148 15.37 7.16 -15.72
C THR A 148 15.36 6.00 -14.71
N SER A 149 16.53 5.57 -14.23
CA SER A 149 16.69 4.57 -13.17
C SER A 149 15.95 5.00 -11.90
N SER A 150 16.19 6.24 -11.47
CA SER A 150 15.55 6.83 -10.31
C SER A 150 14.02 6.89 -10.44
N MET A 151 13.52 7.26 -11.63
CA MET A 151 12.07 7.25 -11.90
C MET A 151 11.48 5.83 -11.87
N TYR A 152 12.21 4.83 -12.39
CA TYR A 152 11.79 3.44 -12.36
C TYR A 152 11.68 2.91 -10.92
N ILE A 153 12.68 3.17 -10.08
CA ILE A 153 12.65 2.78 -8.67
C ILE A 153 11.53 3.49 -7.92
N GLU A 154 11.30 4.78 -8.16
CA GLU A 154 10.18 5.50 -7.55
C GLU A 154 8.83 4.90 -7.94
N ARG A 155 8.68 4.47 -9.19
CA ARG A 155 7.51 3.69 -9.62
C ARG A 155 7.38 2.38 -8.86
N MET A 156 8.45 1.62 -8.67
CA MET A 156 8.41 0.36 -7.90
C MET A 156 7.97 0.59 -6.46
N LYS A 157 8.44 1.66 -5.80
CA LYS A 157 8.00 2.04 -4.44
C LYS A 157 6.51 2.38 -4.38
N CYS A 158 6.01 3.14 -5.35
CA CYS A 158 4.58 3.44 -5.42
C CYS A 158 3.74 2.18 -5.60
N VAL A 159 4.18 1.25 -6.46
CA VAL A 159 3.54 -0.06 -6.63
C VAL A 159 3.57 -0.87 -5.33
N GLU A 160 4.68 -0.85 -4.59
CA GLU A 160 4.80 -1.52 -3.28
C GLU A 160 3.74 -1.06 -2.28
N LEU A 161 3.60 0.26 -2.14
CA LEU A 161 2.60 0.87 -1.25
C LEU A 161 1.18 0.52 -1.69
N ALA A 162 0.90 0.56 -2.99
CA ALA A 162 -0.40 0.20 -3.53
C ALA A 162 -0.75 -1.28 -3.33
N LEU A 163 0.20 -2.20 -3.53
CA LEU A 163 -0.02 -3.63 -3.33
C LEU A 163 -0.22 -3.95 -1.84
N SER A 164 0.64 -3.42 -0.97
CA SER A 164 0.55 -3.62 0.47
C SER A 164 -0.76 -3.05 1.03
N GLY A 165 -1.12 -1.83 0.62
CA GLY A 165 -2.37 -1.20 1.01
C GLY A 165 -3.61 -1.95 0.49
N LEU A 166 -3.55 -2.52 -0.71
CA LEU A 166 -4.64 -3.33 -1.27
C LEU A 166 -4.84 -4.62 -0.46
N GLU A 167 -3.75 -5.28 -0.06
CA GLU A 167 -3.79 -6.48 0.78
C GLU A 167 -4.34 -6.17 2.17
N GLU A 168 -3.81 -5.14 2.85
CA GLU A 168 -4.27 -4.68 4.16
C GLU A 168 -5.77 -4.33 4.15
N ALA A 169 -6.17 -3.47 3.21
CA ALA A 169 -7.55 -3.01 3.11
C ALA A 169 -8.51 -4.14 2.72
N SER A 170 -8.11 -5.06 1.84
CA SER A 170 -8.90 -6.24 1.49
C SER A 170 -9.09 -7.17 2.69
N GLY A 171 -8.04 -7.38 3.49
CA GLY A 171 -8.11 -8.13 4.74
C GLY A 171 -9.10 -7.50 5.72
N ALA A 172 -8.96 -6.21 5.98
CA ALA A 172 -9.84 -5.46 6.88
C ALA A 172 -11.31 -5.50 6.44
N VAL A 173 -11.59 -5.24 5.15
CA VAL A 173 -12.96 -5.34 4.61
C VAL A 173 -13.53 -6.75 4.77
N SER A 174 -12.75 -7.78 4.49
CA SER A 174 -13.22 -9.17 4.59
C SER A 174 -13.53 -9.56 6.04
N GLU A 175 -12.72 -9.12 7.00
CA GLU A 175 -12.99 -9.32 8.43
C GLU A 175 -14.29 -8.63 8.86
N LEU A 176 -14.52 -7.41 8.41
CA LEU A 176 -15.73 -6.64 8.71
C LEU A 176 -16.98 -7.27 8.07
N GLU A 177 -16.90 -7.70 6.82
CA GLU A 177 -17.97 -8.43 6.12
C GLU A 177 -18.34 -9.73 6.83
N MET A 178 -17.33 -10.46 7.35
CA MET A 178 -17.53 -11.66 8.14
C MET A 178 -18.26 -11.36 9.45
N LYS A 179 -17.79 -10.38 10.24
CA LYS A 179 -18.50 -9.95 11.47
C LYS A 179 -19.92 -9.48 11.18
N LEU A 180 -20.13 -8.78 10.08
CA LEU A 180 -21.46 -8.38 9.64
C LEU A 180 -22.33 -9.59 9.30
N SER A 181 -21.77 -10.69 8.76
CA SER A 181 -22.57 -11.84 8.39
C SER A 181 -23.33 -12.47 9.57
N ASP A 182 -22.80 -12.35 10.80
CA ASP A 182 -23.41 -12.83 12.04
C ASP A 182 -24.68 -12.04 12.44
N HIS A 183 -24.81 -10.80 11.97
CA HIS A 183 -25.94 -9.91 12.27
C HIS A 183 -26.94 -9.80 11.12
N ARG A 184 -27.13 -10.86 10.33
CA ARG A 184 -28.12 -10.91 9.24
C ARG A 184 -29.56 -11.07 9.74
N ARG A 185 -29.76 -11.65 10.92
CA ARG A 185 -31.07 -11.86 11.53
C ARG A 185 -31.21 -10.98 12.75
N LEU A 186 -32.38 -10.36 12.91
CA LEU A 186 -32.68 -9.63 14.14
C LEU A 186 -33.02 -10.62 15.26
N PRO A 187 -32.47 -10.42 16.46
CA PRO A 187 -32.94 -11.08 17.66
C PRO A 187 -34.39 -10.71 17.98
N ASP A 188 -35.11 -11.62 18.62
CA ASP A 188 -36.51 -11.48 19.03
C ASP A 188 -36.69 -11.13 20.52
N ASP A 189 -35.60 -11.17 21.29
CA ASP A 189 -35.59 -10.81 22.70
C ASP A 189 -34.76 -9.54 22.99
N ARG A 190 -35.03 -8.90 24.13
CA ARG A 190 -34.40 -7.63 24.52
C ARG A 190 -32.89 -7.76 24.75
N GLU A 191 -32.43 -8.86 25.32
CA GLU A 191 -31.01 -9.07 25.60
C GLU A 191 -30.23 -9.29 24.30
N GLY A 192 -30.78 -10.10 23.40
CA GLY A 192 -30.27 -10.30 22.04
C GLY A 192 -30.18 -8.99 21.26
N LEU A 193 -31.24 -8.17 21.25
CA LEU A 193 -31.24 -6.87 20.57
C LEU A 193 -30.16 -5.92 21.14
N ARG A 194 -30.03 -5.86 22.47
CA ARG A 194 -29.00 -5.06 23.13
C ARG A 194 -27.59 -5.55 22.77
N SER A 195 -27.37 -6.87 22.79
CA SER A 195 -26.09 -7.48 22.42
C SER A 195 -25.74 -7.16 20.96
N ALA A 196 -26.68 -7.34 20.04
CA ALA A 196 -26.50 -7.02 18.62
C ALA A 196 -26.17 -5.54 18.39
N HIS A 197 -26.85 -4.62 19.10
CA HIS A 197 -26.56 -3.19 19.02
C HIS A 197 -25.11 -2.89 19.42
N LEU A 198 -24.65 -3.42 20.56
CA LEU A 198 -23.27 -3.21 21.04
C LEU A 198 -22.23 -3.75 20.04
N SER A 199 -22.43 -4.96 19.52
CA SER A 199 -21.53 -5.54 18.51
C SER A 199 -21.50 -4.74 17.21
N LEU A 200 -22.64 -4.23 16.74
CA LEU A 200 -22.71 -3.37 15.55
C LEU A 200 -22.02 -2.01 15.78
N VAL A 201 -22.08 -1.44 16.98
CA VAL A 201 -21.31 -0.24 17.35
C VAL A 201 -19.80 -0.52 17.28
N ASP A 202 -19.35 -1.69 17.74
CA ASP A 202 -17.94 -2.07 17.64
C ASP A 202 -17.48 -2.22 16.18
N ILE A 203 -18.31 -2.82 15.32
CA ILE A 203 -18.04 -2.91 13.88
C ILE A 203 -17.98 -1.50 13.26
N LYS A 204 -18.91 -0.61 13.62
CA LYS A 204 -18.89 0.80 13.18
C LYS A 204 -17.59 1.52 13.57
N ASN A 205 -17.15 1.33 14.81
CA ASN A 205 -15.91 1.93 15.30
C ASN A 205 -14.69 1.35 14.54
N SER A 206 -14.72 0.06 14.20
CA SER A 206 -13.68 -0.58 13.38
C SER A 206 -13.65 -0.03 11.95
N LEU A 207 -14.81 0.20 11.33
CA LEU A 207 -14.90 0.90 10.03
C LEU A 207 -14.29 2.31 10.11
N GLN A 208 -14.60 3.08 11.16
CA GLN A 208 -14.02 4.42 11.31
C GLN A 208 -12.49 4.39 11.42
N LYS A 209 -11.91 3.36 12.06
CA LYS A 209 -10.44 3.20 12.14
C LYS A 209 -9.79 2.92 10.79
N HIS A 210 -10.43 2.14 9.92
CA HIS A 210 -9.86 1.77 8.61
C HIS A 210 -10.15 2.79 7.50
N GLN A 211 -10.97 3.82 7.75
CA GLN A 211 -11.28 4.86 6.77
C GLN A 211 -10.01 5.48 6.17
N THR A 212 -9.02 5.81 7.00
CA THR A 212 -7.75 6.39 6.53
C THR A 212 -6.95 5.42 5.67
N THR A 213 -6.96 4.11 5.96
CA THR A 213 -6.29 3.10 5.12
C THR A 213 -6.89 3.06 3.72
N ILE A 214 -8.22 3.13 3.60
CA ILE A 214 -8.94 3.12 2.32
C ILE A 214 -8.65 4.39 1.50
N GLU A 215 -8.63 5.55 2.15
CA GLU A 215 -8.29 6.84 1.53
C GLU A 215 -6.83 6.89 1.07
N GLN A 216 -5.92 6.36 1.88
CA GLN A 216 -4.50 6.28 1.58
C GLN A 216 -4.24 5.36 0.38
N LEU A 217 -4.89 4.21 0.31
CA LEU A 217 -4.80 3.29 -0.84
C LEU A 217 -5.21 3.97 -2.16
N THR A 218 -6.29 4.74 -2.13
CA THR A 218 -6.75 5.50 -3.31
C THR A 218 -5.70 6.51 -3.76
N THR A 219 -5.03 7.17 -2.81
CA THR A 219 -3.94 8.10 -3.08
C THR A 219 -2.70 7.41 -3.65
N ASP A 220 -2.34 6.24 -3.13
CA ASP A 220 -1.14 5.52 -3.56
C ASP A 220 -1.29 4.89 -4.95
N VAL A 221 -2.50 4.46 -5.33
CA VAL A 221 -2.80 4.08 -6.73
C VAL A 221 -2.69 5.28 -7.67
N ALA A 222 -3.16 6.46 -7.27
CA ALA A 222 -3.00 7.67 -8.08
C ALA A 222 -1.52 8.04 -8.29
N LYS A 223 -0.69 7.94 -7.24
CA LYS A 223 0.77 8.11 -7.36
C LYS A 223 1.40 7.07 -8.29
N THR A 224 0.95 5.81 -8.19
CA THR A 224 1.42 4.72 -9.04
C THR A 224 1.14 4.99 -10.51
N ARG A 225 -0.04 5.53 -10.85
CA ARG A 225 -0.37 6.00 -12.19
C ARG A 225 0.61 7.07 -12.67
N THR A 226 0.77 8.16 -11.90
CA THR A 226 1.66 9.26 -12.28
C THR A 226 3.11 8.79 -12.44
N ALA A 227 3.61 7.92 -11.55
CA ALA A 227 4.95 7.36 -11.66
C ALA A 227 5.10 6.48 -12.91
N THR A 228 4.07 5.71 -13.26
CA THR A 228 4.05 4.88 -14.46
C THR A 228 4.07 5.71 -15.74
N GLU A 229 3.24 6.74 -15.83
CA GLU A 229 3.20 7.68 -16.97
C GLU A 229 4.56 8.37 -17.17
N ARG A 230 5.23 8.78 -16.09
CA ARG A 230 6.58 9.37 -16.13
C ARG A 230 7.63 8.42 -16.71
N THR A 231 7.56 7.13 -16.39
CA THR A 231 8.49 6.11 -16.93
C THR A 231 8.13 5.65 -18.34
N ARG A 232 6.89 5.89 -18.80
CA ARG A 232 6.37 5.42 -20.09
C ARG A 232 5.78 6.58 -20.93
N PRO A 233 6.52 7.68 -21.18
CA PRO A 233 5.95 8.92 -21.76
C PRO A 233 5.40 8.76 -23.19
N ARG A 234 5.79 7.70 -23.91
CA ARG A 234 5.31 7.41 -25.28
C ARG A 234 4.07 6.53 -25.32
N GLN A 235 3.66 5.96 -24.19
CA GLN A 235 2.50 5.10 -24.08
C GLN A 235 1.29 5.95 -23.66
N ARG A 236 0.19 5.84 -24.41
CA ARG A 236 -1.04 6.61 -24.13
C ARG A 236 -1.99 5.91 -23.17
N ASN A 237 -1.99 4.57 -23.17
CA ASN A 237 -2.91 3.75 -22.39
C ASN A 237 -2.14 2.79 -21.49
N HIS A 238 -2.56 2.65 -20.24
CA HIS A 238 -1.89 1.85 -19.21
C HIS A 238 -2.85 0.81 -18.64
N ALA A 239 -3.15 -0.23 -19.43
CA ALA A 239 -4.14 -1.25 -19.07
C ALA A 239 -3.80 -2.03 -17.78
N ASP A 240 -2.52 -2.15 -17.44
CA ASP A 240 -2.03 -2.71 -16.19
C ASP A 240 -2.42 -1.85 -14.96
N ILE A 241 -2.34 -0.53 -15.11
CA ILE A 241 -2.77 0.44 -14.10
C ILE A 241 -4.30 0.50 -14.00
N GLU A 242 -5.01 0.49 -15.13
CA GLU A 242 -6.48 0.46 -15.16
C GLU A 242 -7.03 -0.75 -14.39
N LYS A 243 -6.39 -1.92 -14.52
CA LYS A 243 -6.74 -3.11 -13.73
C LYS A 243 -6.50 -2.93 -12.22
N LEU A 244 -5.42 -2.25 -11.83
CA LEU A 244 -5.15 -1.94 -10.42
C LEU A 244 -6.23 -1.01 -9.85
N GLU A 245 -6.60 0.02 -10.60
CA GLU A 245 -7.68 0.94 -10.24
C GLU A 245 -9.02 0.24 -10.14
N ASP A 246 -9.34 -0.66 -11.08
CA ASP A 246 -10.56 -1.46 -11.04
C ASP A 246 -10.66 -2.31 -9.78
N ASP A 247 -9.55 -2.89 -9.32
CA ASP A 247 -9.54 -3.70 -8.11
C ASP A 247 -9.70 -2.84 -6.84
N VAL A 248 -9.09 -1.65 -6.79
CA VAL A 248 -9.36 -0.67 -5.73
C VAL A 248 -10.81 -0.17 -5.79
N ASN A 249 -11.37 0.05 -6.97
CA ASN A 249 -12.76 0.45 -7.14
C ASN A 249 -13.74 -0.63 -6.64
N LYS A 250 -13.45 -1.91 -6.91
CA LYS A 250 -14.24 -3.03 -6.36
C LYS A 250 -14.14 -3.07 -4.83
N LEU A 251 -12.95 -2.87 -4.28
CA LEU A 251 -12.75 -2.82 -2.83
C LEU A 251 -13.50 -1.65 -2.20
N ASN A 252 -13.44 -0.46 -2.80
CA ASN A 252 -14.17 0.72 -2.35
C ASN A 252 -15.69 0.50 -2.37
N ARG A 253 -16.23 -0.22 -3.37
CA ARG A 253 -17.65 -0.60 -3.38
C ARG A 253 -18.00 -1.50 -2.19
N ARG A 254 -17.21 -2.54 -1.92
CA ARG A 254 -17.39 -3.44 -0.76
C ARG A 254 -17.31 -2.68 0.56
N TRP A 255 -16.37 -1.76 0.68
CA TRP A 255 -16.23 -0.86 1.82
C TRP A 255 -17.50 -0.03 2.05
N THR A 256 -17.95 0.70 1.02
CA THR A 256 -19.17 1.52 1.09
C THR A 256 -20.40 0.69 1.46
N THR A 257 -20.56 -0.48 0.85
CA THR A 257 -21.64 -1.41 1.19
C THR A 257 -21.58 -1.85 2.66
N SER A 258 -20.38 -2.09 3.20
CA SER A 258 -20.22 -2.44 4.62
C SER A 258 -20.58 -1.28 5.55
N CYS A 259 -20.18 -0.05 5.20
CA CYS A 259 -20.57 1.17 5.91
C CYS A 259 -22.09 1.35 5.95
N GLU A 260 -22.76 1.23 4.80
CA GLU A 260 -24.22 1.33 4.68
C GLU A 260 -24.92 0.22 5.48
N ALA A 261 -24.47 -1.03 5.34
CA ALA A 261 -25.05 -2.17 6.02
C ALA A 261 -25.00 -2.06 7.55
N VAL A 262 -23.92 -1.52 8.13
CA VAL A 262 -23.82 -1.28 9.58
C VAL A 262 -24.85 -0.26 10.03
N LEU A 263 -24.98 0.86 9.30
CA LEU A 263 -25.91 1.92 9.66
C LEU A 263 -27.37 1.45 9.57
N ASP A 264 -27.71 0.71 8.52
CA ASP A 264 -29.08 0.20 8.35
C ASP A 264 -29.44 -0.86 9.39
N ARG A 265 -28.50 -1.72 9.77
CA ARG A 265 -28.74 -2.72 10.83
C ARG A 265 -28.83 -2.11 12.21
N LEU A 266 -28.03 -1.09 12.53
CA LEU A 266 -28.19 -0.33 13.78
C LEU A 266 -29.60 0.26 13.89
N ARG A 267 -30.06 0.94 12.83
CA ARG A 267 -31.43 1.48 12.77
C ARG A 267 -32.49 0.40 12.95
N ALA A 268 -32.31 -0.76 12.30
CA ALA A 268 -33.26 -1.87 12.40
C ALA A 268 -33.32 -2.44 13.83
N VAL A 269 -32.17 -2.59 14.50
CA VAL A 269 -32.11 -3.06 15.89
C VAL A 269 -32.76 -2.06 16.84
N ASP A 270 -32.52 -0.76 16.66
CA ASP A 270 -33.16 0.29 17.47
C ASP A 270 -34.69 0.27 17.31
N GLN A 271 -35.18 0.20 16.08
CA GLN A 271 -36.61 0.09 15.78
C GLN A 271 -37.24 -1.16 16.38
N ALA A 272 -36.57 -2.30 16.29
CA ALA A 272 -37.05 -3.55 16.87
C ALA A 272 -37.10 -3.48 18.41
N ALA A 273 -36.10 -2.86 19.03
CA ALA A 273 -36.07 -2.66 20.49
C ALA A 273 -37.22 -1.76 20.96
N ASP A 274 -37.51 -0.67 20.23
CA ASP A 274 -38.63 0.22 20.52
C ASP A 274 -39.98 -0.49 20.38
N LEU A 275 -40.17 -1.27 19.31
CA LEU A 275 -41.39 -2.05 19.09
C LEU A 275 -41.60 -3.11 20.16
N LEU A 276 -40.55 -3.84 20.54
CA LEU A 276 -40.61 -4.84 21.60
C LEU A 276 -40.97 -4.19 22.94
N SER A 277 -40.38 -3.03 23.25
CA SER A 277 -40.70 -2.26 24.45
C SER A 277 -42.18 -1.84 24.51
N GLN A 278 -42.71 -1.34 23.40
CA GLN A 278 -44.13 -0.97 23.30
C GLN A 278 -45.04 -2.19 23.45
N TYR A 279 -44.70 -3.31 22.80
CA TYR A 279 -45.47 -4.55 22.90
C TYR A 279 -45.53 -5.08 24.33
N GLU A 280 -44.38 -5.20 25.01
CA GLU A 280 -44.32 -5.67 26.40
C GLU A 280 -45.12 -4.75 27.34
N GLN A 281 -45.11 -3.43 27.10
CA GLN A 281 -45.91 -2.49 27.88
C GLN A 281 -47.42 -2.74 27.67
N GLN A 282 -47.87 -2.93 26.43
CA GLN A 282 -49.28 -3.22 26.14
C GLN A 282 -49.69 -4.58 26.71
N GLU A 283 -48.86 -5.61 26.54
CA GLU A 283 -49.08 -6.94 27.09
C GLU A 283 -49.22 -6.89 28.62
N GLN A 284 -48.38 -6.09 29.30
CA GLN A 284 -48.47 -5.90 30.75
C GLN A 284 -49.78 -5.22 31.14
N MET A 285 -50.21 -4.18 30.42
CA MET A 285 -51.50 -3.52 30.66
C MET A 285 -52.68 -4.47 30.48
N GLU A 286 -52.68 -5.27 29.41
CA GLU A 286 -53.72 -6.28 29.13
C GLU A 286 -53.76 -7.36 30.21
N ARG A 287 -52.60 -7.87 30.64
CA ARG A 287 -52.51 -8.85 31.75
C ARG A 287 -53.08 -8.29 33.05
N GLN A 288 -52.76 -7.04 33.38
CA GLN A 288 -53.30 -6.38 34.57
C GLN A 288 -54.81 -6.20 34.47
N TRP A 289 -55.33 -5.74 33.32
CA TRP A 289 -56.75 -5.61 33.07
C TRP A 289 -57.48 -6.96 33.18
N ALA A 290 -56.96 -8.01 32.54
CA ALA A 290 -57.53 -9.35 32.61
C ALA A 290 -57.58 -9.87 34.06
N SER A 291 -56.50 -9.70 34.82
CA SER A 291 -56.46 -10.08 36.24
C SER A 291 -57.49 -9.31 37.09
N GLN A 292 -57.71 -8.02 36.80
CA GLN A 292 -58.72 -7.21 37.48
C GLN A 292 -60.13 -7.72 37.15
N MET A 293 -60.42 -7.93 35.86
CA MET A 293 -61.71 -8.45 35.40
C MET A 293 -62.04 -9.82 35.99
N GLU A 294 -61.06 -10.72 36.06
CA GLU A 294 -61.23 -12.02 36.73
C GLU A 294 -61.52 -11.87 38.23
N SER A 295 -60.84 -10.94 38.90
CA SER A 295 -61.08 -10.67 40.32
C SER A 295 -62.48 -10.12 40.57
N GLU A 296 -62.93 -9.16 39.76
CA GLU A 296 -64.29 -8.62 39.84
C GLU A 296 -65.34 -9.68 39.56
N ALA A 297 -65.13 -10.52 38.54
CA ALA A 297 -66.05 -11.62 38.22
C ALA A 297 -66.18 -12.61 39.39
N ARG A 298 -65.06 -13.02 39.99
CA ARG A 298 -65.04 -13.87 41.19
C ARG A 298 -65.76 -13.22 42.37
N GLN A 299 -65.58 -11.91 42.60
CA GLN A 299 -66.28 -11.19 43.66
C GLN A 299 -67.80 -11.18 43.43
N ARG A 300 -68.25 -10.87 42.21
CA ARG A 300 -69.68 -10.89 41.86
C ARG A 300 -70.28 -12.28 42.06
N GLU A 301 -69.56 -13.34 41.70
CA GLU A 301 -70.03 -14.72 41.92
C GLU A 301 -70.19 -15.05 43.41
N LEU A 302 -69.22 -14.66 44.25
CA LEU A 302 -69.30 -14.82 45.71
C LEU A 302 -70.44 -14.00 46.32
N GLU A 303 -70.68 -12.78 45.83
CA GLU A 303 -71.80 -11.95 46.26
C GLU A 303 -73.14 -12.58 45.91
N LEU A 304 -73.28 -13.10 44.69
CA LEU A 304 -74.47 -13.84 44.26
C LEU A 304 -74.70 -15.09 45.08
N GLU A 305 -73.64 -15.84 45.40
CA GLU A 305 -73.76 -17.03 46.24
C GLU A 305 -74.12 -16.69 47.70
N ARG A 306 -73.54 -15.62 48.27
CA ARG A 306 -73.96 -15.10 49.58
C ARG A 306 -75.43 -14.70 49.59
N ALA A 307 -75.89 -14.02 48.53
CA ALA A 307 -77.29 -13.63 48.39
C ALA A 307 -78.23 -14.84 48.24
N ARG A 308 -77.77 -15.95 47.66
CA ARG A 308 -78.52 -17.22 47.62
C ARG A 308 -78.61 -17.88 49.00
N VAL A 309 -77.49 -17.91 49.73
CA VAL A 309 -77.41 -18.55 51.07
C VAL A 309 -78.17 -17.76 52.14
N SER A 310 -78.28 -16.43 52.02
CA SER A 310 -78.94 -15.60 53.04
C SER A 310 -80.47 -15.71 53.09
N GLY A 311 -81.14 -16.26 52.07
CA GLY A 311 -82.61 -16.47 52.04
C GLY A 311 -83.45 -15.18 52.13
N PRO A 312 -84.70 -15.16 51.63
CA PRO A 312 -85.57 -13.99 51.81
C PRO A 312 -85.91 -13.81 53.31
N PRO A 313 -86.07 -12.56 53.79
CA PRO A 313 -86.36 -12.32 55.21
C PRO A 313 -87.67 -13.01 55.59
N THR A 314 -87.58 -14.12 56.33
CA THR A 314 -88.73 -14.77 56.94
C THR A 314 -89.21 -13.90 58.10
N GLY A 315 -90.26 -13.11 57.85
CA GLY A 315 -91.15 -12.62 58.91
C GLY A 315 -91.62 -11.18 58.78
N ALA A 316 -92.68 -10.96 57.98
CA ALA A 316 -93.76 -10.01 58.30
C ALA A 316 -94.91 -10.16 57.28
N ALA A 317 -95.58 -11.31 57.28
CA ALA A 317 -96.93 -11.42 56.73
C ALA A 317 -97.93 -11.29 57.91
N ARG A 318 -98.70 -10.19 57.93
CA ARG A 318 -99.99 -9.93 58.61
C ARG A 318 -100.17 -8.39 58.66
N GLY A 319 -101.23 -7.77 58.18
CA GLY A 319 -102.44 -8.21 57.51
C GLY A 319 -103.10 -6.97 56.91
N TRP A 320 -103.64 -7.10 55.71
CA TRP A 320 -104.58 -6.13 55.14
C TRP A 320 -105.98 -6.68 55.42
N GLU A 321 -106.63 -6.17 56.46
CA GLU A 321 -108.08 -6.22 56.58
C GLU A 321 -108.58 -4.77 56.55
N GLY A 322 -109.45 -4.50 55.58
CA GLY A 322 -110.01 -3.19 55.36
C GLY A 322 -111.01 -2.79 56.44
N VAL A 323 -111.16 -1.49 56.62
CA VAL A 323 -112.39 -0.90 57.16
C VAL A 323 -112.78 0.25 56.25
N ALA A 324 -113.96 0.09 55.66
CA ALA A 324 -114.68 1.08 54.90
C ALA A 324 -115.58 1.93 55.83
N VAL A 325 -116.05 3.03 55.24
CA VAL A 325 -117.28 3.79 55.53
C VAL A 325 -117.17 4.95 56.52
N GLY A 326 -117.57 6.12 56.03
CA GLY A 326 -117.91 7.32 56.80
C GLY A 326 -117.89 8.57 55.95
#